data_AF-A0A932DVR7-F1
#
_entry.id   AF-A0A932DVR7-F1
#
_cell.length_a   1.000
_cell.length_b   1.000
_cell.length_c   1.000
_cell.angle_alpha   90.00
_cell.angle_beta   90.00
_cell.angle_gamma   90.00
#
_symmetry.space_group_name_H-M   'P 1'
#
loop_
_entity.id
_entity.type
_entity.pdbx_description
1 polymer ?
#
loop_
_entity_poly.entity_id
_entity_poly.type
_entity_poly.pdbx_seq_one_letter_code
_entity_poly.pdbx_strand_id
1 'polypeptide(L)' 'MSVERLLREPPRVINLGLEAFALELQAAGVPVVHVDWRPPAGGDPRLAALLAKLDDEDDEESRR' A
#
# COMPACT_ATOMS: atom_id res chain seq x y z
N MET A 1 -24.91 -13.99 -1.73
CA MET A 1 -23.96 -13.46 -2.74
C MET A 1 -23.35 -14.67 -3.45
N SER A 2 -23.54 -14.81 -4.77
CA SER A 2 -22.86 -15.87 -5.56
C SER A 2 -21.45 -15.40 -5.93
N VAL A 3 -20.47 -16.31 -5.97
CA VAL A 3 -19.09 -16.02 -6.41
C VAL A 3 -19.07 -15.49 -7.86
N GLU A 4 -19.93 -16.02 -8.72
CA GLU A 4 -20.03 -15.57 -10.11
C GLU A 4 -20.39 -14.10 -10.23
N ARG A 5 -21.26 -13.61 -9.32
CA ARG A 5 -21.64 -12.21 -9.28
C ARG A 5 -20.47 -11.32 -8.86
N LEU A 6 -19.67 -11.76 -7.89
CA LEU A 6 -18.50 -11.02 -7.40
C LEU A 6 -17.45 -10.82 -8.51
N LEU A 7 -17.26 -11.81 -9.38
CA LEU A 7 -16.26 -11.76 -10.45
C LEU A 7 -16.74 -11.01 -11.71
N ARG A 8 -18.06 -10.80 -11.85
CA ARG A 8 -18.67 -10.13 -13.02
C ARG A 8 -18.96 -8.65 -12.79
N GLU A 9 -19.13 -8.23 -11.55
CA GLU A 9 -19.36 -6.82 -11.21
C GLU A 9 -18.02 -6.11 -10.96
N PRO A 10 -17.91 -4.79 -11.21
CA PRO A 10 -16.72 -4.03 -10.88
C PRO A 10 -16.35 -4.16 -9.40
N PRO A 11 -15.05 -4.28 -9.07
CA PRO A 11 -14.62 -4.42 -7.68
C PRO A 11 -14.87 -3.13 -6.89
N ARG A 12 -15.17 -3.31 -5.61
CA ARG A 12 -15.23 -2.23 -4.63
C ARG A 12 -13.93 -2.25 -3.84
N VAL A 13 -13.13 -1.19 -3.92
CA VAL A 13 -11.76 -1.20 -3.41
C VAL A 13 -11.64 -0.45 -2.08
N ILE A 14 -10.99 -1.09 -1.12
CA ILE A 14 -10.48 -0.45 0.11
C ILE A 14 -8.96 -0.65 0.09
N ASN A 15 -8.20 0.43 -0.02
CA ASN A 15 -6.73 0.40 0.02
C ASN A 15 -6.25 0.57 1.46
N LEU A 16 -5.37 -0.32 1.93
CA LEU A 16 -4.81 -0.29 3.28
C LEU A 16 -3.31 0.01 3.23
N GLY A 17 -2.85 0.96 4.04
CA GLY A 17 -1.41 1.20 4.24
C GLY A 17 -0.82 2.12 3.16
N LEU A 18 -0.22 1.57 2.11
CA LEU A 18 0.53 2.37 1.13
C LEU A 18 -0.39 3.31 0.33
N GLU A 19 -0.25 4.61 0.56
CA GLU A 19 -1.08 5.65 -0.08
C GLU A 19 -0.89 5.67 -1.62
N ALA A 20 0.32 5.39 -2.11
CA ALA A 20 0.63 5.38 -3.54
C ALA A 20 -0.35 4.50 -4.35
N PHE A 21 -0.77 3.35 -3.81
CA PHE A 21 -1.75 2.50 -4.51
C PHE A 21 -3.15 3.11 -4.58
N ALA A 22 -3.58 3.88 -3.57
CA ALA A 22 -4.83 4.61 -3.66
C ALA A 22 -4.77 5.73 -4.70
N LEU A 23 -3.64 6.45 -4.77
CA LEU A 23 -3.43 7.53 -5.76
C LEU A 23 -3.47 6.99 -7.20
N GLU A 24 -2.79 5.88 -7.46
CA GLU A 24 -2.81 5.21 -8.78
C GLU A 24 -4.24 4.78 -9.16
N LEU A 25 -5.00 4.20 -8.23
CA LEU A 25 -6.39 3.82 -8.46
C LEU A 25 -7.29 5.03 -8.75
N GLN A 26 -7.10 6.14 -8.03
CA GLN A 26 -7.83 7.38 -8.28
C GLN A 26 -7.50 7.98 -9.66
N ALA A 27 -6.22 7.97 -10.04
CA ALA A 27 -5.78 8.43 -11.36
C ALA A 27 -6.38 7.58 -12.50
N ALA A 28 -6.58 6.27 -12.26
CA ALA A 28 -7.28 5.37 -13.16
C ALA A 28 -8.82 5.51 -13.14
N GLY A 29 -9.37 6.43 -12.34
CA GLY A 29 -10.81 6.64 -12.20
C GLY A 29 -11.54 5.55 -11.40
N VAL A 30 -10.82 4.71 -10.65
CA VAL A 30 -11.40 3.66 -9.81
C VAL A 30 -11.82 4.24 -8.46
N PRO A 31 -13.09 4.11 -8.04
CA PRO A 31 -13.53 4.52 -6.72
C PRO A 31 -12.84 3.69 -5.62
N VAL A 32 -12.07 4.36 -4.76
CA VAL A 32 -11.31 3.72 -3.69
C VAL A 32 -11.49 4.48 -2.37
N VAL A 33 -11.63 3.72 -1.28
CA VAL A 33 -11.51 4.25 0.09
C VAL A 33 -10.11 3.90 0.60
N HIS A 34 -9.34 4.90 1.00
CA HIS A 34 -8.04 4.66 1.62
C HIS A 34 -8.14 4.66 3.15
N VAL A 35 -7.49 3.69 3.78
CA VAL A 35 -7.27 3.61 5.22
C VAL A 35 -5.77 3.65 5.47
N ASP A 36 -5.30 4.68 6.16
CA ASP A 36 -3.93 4.77 6.69
C ASP A 36 -3.80 3.82 7.88
N TRP A 37 -3.69 2.53 7.55
CA TRP A 37 -3.52 1.46 8.51
C TRP A 37 -2.05 1.11 8.65
N ARG A 38 -1.61 0.92 9.90
CA ARG A 38 -0.27 0.45 10.24
C ARG A 38 -0.35 -0.70 11.24
N PRO A 39 0.58 -1.67 11.23
CA PRO A 39 0.59 -2.75 12.20
C PRO A 39 0.65 -2.22 13.64
N PRO A 40 -0.29 -2.60 14.52
CA PRO A 40 -0.44 -1.98 15.84
C PRO A 40 0.76 -2.21 16.78
N ALA A 41 1.55 -3.26 16.55
CA ALA A 41 2.71 -3.60 17.37
C ALA A 41 4.04 -3.00 16.87
N GLY A 42 4.04 -2.17 15.80
CA GLY A 42 5.25 -1.52 15.28
C GLY A 42 6.31 -2.43 14.66
N GLY A 43 6.16 -3.76 14.77
CA GLY A 43 7.14 -4.74 14.31
C GLY A 43 8.31 -4.91 15.28
N ASP A 44 9.30 -5.73 14.91
CA ASP A 44 10.57 -5.83 15.65
C ASP A 44 11.40 -4.56 15.38
N PRO A 45 11.71 -3.73 16.41
CA PRO A 45 12.46 -2.49 16.22
C PRO A 45 13.83 -2.71 15.58
N ARG A 46 14.47 -3.85 15.84
CA ARG A 46 15.77 -4.19 15.24
C ARG A 46 15.62 -4.42 13.74
N LEU A 47 14.57 -5.13 13.33
CA LEU A 47 14.30 -5.39 11.92
C LEU A 47 13.89 -4.10 11.19
N ALA A 48 13.06 -3.26 11.82
CA ALA A 48 12.70 -1.95 11.30
C ALA A 48 13.92 -1.07 11.04
N ALA A 49 14.88 -1.06 11.98
CA ALA A 49 16.13 -0.32 11.82
C ALA A 49 17.05 -0.86 10.72
N LEU A 50 17.00 -2.17 10.42
CA LEU A 50 17.73 -2.75 9.30
C LEU A 50 17.10 -2.41 7.95
N LEU A 51 15.76 -2.43 7.87
CA LEU A 51 15.02 -2.02 6.67
C LEU A 51 15.28 -0.55 6.33
N ALA A 52 15.23 0.35 7.32
CA ALA A 52 15.49 1.77 7.12
C ALA A 52 16.87 2.05 6.50
N LYS A 53 17.90 1.23 6.84
CA LYS A 53 19.23 1.38 6.24
C LYS A 53 19.28 1.02 4.76
N LEU A 54 18.45 0.06 4.32
CA LEU A 54 18.35 -0.30 2.91
C LEU A 54 17.67 0.83 2.13
N ASP A 55 16.60 1.41 2.70
CA ASP A 55 15.89 2.54 2.09
C ASP A 55 16.81 3.78 1.94
N ASP A 56 17.70 4.04 2.92
CA ASP A 56 18.66 5.15 2.87
C ASP A 56 19.74 4.97 1.77
N GLU A 57 20.13 3.72 1.46
CA GLU A 57 21.12 3.41 0.42
C GLU A 57 20.56 3.63 -0.99
N ASP A 58 19.31 3.21 -1.23
CA ASP A 58 18.60 3.43 -2.51
C ASP A 58 18.43 4.94 -2.81
N ASP A 59 18.31 5.75 -1.76
CA ASP A 59 18.14 7.20 -1.80
C ASP A 59 19.45 7.95 -2.15
N GLU A 60 20.60 7.42 -1.75
CA GLU A 60 21.94 7.94 -2.11
C GLU A 60 22.32 7.58 -3.55
N GLU A 61 21.98 6.37 -4.01
CA GLU A 61 22.24 5.93 -5.39
C GLU A 61 21.37 6.68 -6.40
N SER A 62 20.08 6.92 -6.07
CA SER A 62 19.16 7.70 -6.91
C SER A 62 19.54 9.19 -7.06
N ARG A 63 20.39 9.71 -6.16
CA ARG A 63 20.90 11.10 -6.19
C ARG A 63 22.23 11.24 -6.94
N ARG A 64 22.84 10.15 -7.40
CA ARG A 64 24.09 10.16 -8.20
C ARG A 64 23.84 10.20 -9.69
#